data_AF-A0A2G6C606-F1
#
_entry.id   AF-A0A2G6C606-F1
#
_cell.length_a   1.000
_cell.length_b   1.000
_cell.length_c   1.000
_cell.angle_alpha   90.00
_cell.angle_beta   90.00
_cell.angle_gamma   90.00
#
_symmetry.space_group_name_H-M   'P 1'
#
loop_
_entity.id
_entity.type
_entity.pdbx_description
1 polymer ?
#
loop_
_entity_poly.entity_id
_entity_poly.type
_entity_poly.pdbx_seq_one_letter_code
_entity_poly.pdbx_strand_id
1 'polypeptide(L)'
;DTVQLSGRLSQGFGSFSGAIYRAKVNKVWQTSADDVMLNLRDDFGQKVRQFIDEPAASLGMGFIAGQRRGLPEQLGQALRIAGLVHVVVASGYNLTILVRFVRRLLAKISRFQTVFVAGLLVIGFIGVTGLSPSMMRAGLVAGMALVAWYFGRKFHPATMILIAAALTGLAKPSYVWGNLGWQLSFLSFAGVMILAPLLQNYFFGAKKPGNIRQIIGETFSAQIMTIPLIMYAFGTLSTVSLLANVLVLPLIPLAMLLVFLTGLAAYVLGPLAALLAWPSQKLLDYMVMVATELSSFEWSYLEVDIGLGWLLAMYAGLLAVALYLKRATKLNLRDSSIIE
;
A
#
# COMPACT_ATOMS: atom_id res chain seq x y z
N ASP A 1 8.37 4.05 -22.02
CA ASP A 1 9.50 3.61 -22.86
C ASP A 1 9.02 2.59 -23.87
N THR A 2 9.21 2.89 -25.17
CA THR A 2 8.91 1.98 -26.26
C THR A 2 10.24 1.45 -26.78
N VAL A 3 10.41 0.13 -26.74
CA VAL A 3 11.66 -0.53 -27.10
C VAL A 3 11.45 -1.26 -28.42
N GLN A 4 12.20 -0.88 -29.45
CA GLN A 4 12.23 -1.60 -30.72
C GLN A 4 13.28 -2.70 -30.63
N LEU A 5 12.80 -3.94 -30.61
CA LEU A 5 13.60 -5.16 -30.53
C LEU A 5 13.59 -5.88 -31.88
N SER A 6 14.72 -6.45 -32.30
CA SER A 6 14.75 -7.46 -33.37
C SER A 6 15.32 -8.78 -32.86
N GLY A 7 14.76 -9.88 -33.35
CA GLY A 7 15.21 -11.23 -33.00
C GLY A 7 14.37 -12.29 -33.69
N ARG A 8 14.71 -13.56 -33.49
CA ARG A 8 13.92 -14.69 -34.00
C ARG A 8 12.77 -14.97 -33.03
N LEU A 9 11.55 -14.92 -33.55
CA LEU A 9 10.34 -15.29 -32.81
C LEU A 9 10.31 -16.83 -32.69
N SER A 10 10.26 -17.34 -31.47
CA SER A 10 10.01 -18.74 -31.16
C SER A 10 8.59 -18.92 -30.62
N GLN A 11 8.07 -20.15 -30.67
CA GLN A 11 6.85 -20.49 -29.93
C GLN A 11 7.07 -20.16 -28.44
N GLY A 12 6.11 -19.45 -27.86
CA GLY A 12 6.14 -19.10 -26.45
C GLY A 12 5.76 -20.28 -25.57
N PHE A 13 6.10 -20.21 -24.29
CA PHE A 13 5.78 -21.24 -23.30
C PHE A 13 4.77 -20.68 -22.29
N GLY A 14 3.70 -21.43 -22.00
CA GLY A 14 2.67 -21.04 -21.05
C GLY A 14 1.72 -19.94 -21.57
N SER A 15 1.55 -18.85 -20.81
CA SER A 15 0.61 -17.75 -21.09
C SER A 15 1.06 -16.77 -22.19
N PHE A 16 2.20 -16.99 -22.82
CA PHE A 16 2.76 -16.10 -23.84
C PHE A 16 2.69 -16.77 -25.22
N SER A 17 2.02 -16.13 -26.18
CA SER A 17 1.82 -16.67 -27.53
C SER A 17 3.11 -16.74 -28.38
N GLY A 18 4.19 -16.12 -27.92
CA GLY A 18 5.49 -16.08 -28.60
C GLY A 18 6.58 -15.53 -27.67
N ALA A 19 7.82 -15.96 -27.88
CA ALA A 19 8.98 -15.47 -27.15
C ALA A 19 10.10 -15.08 -28.13
N ILE A 20 10.92 -14.09 -27.78
CA ILE A 20 12.15 -13.76 -28.51
C ILE A 20 13.31 -13.91 -27.53
N TYR A 21 14.11 -14.95 -27.72
CA TYR A 21 15.31 -15.18 -26.94
C TYR A 21 16.49 -14.42 -27.57
N ARG A 22 17.27 -13.70 -26.76
CA ARG A 22 18.44 -12.89 -27.20
C ARG A 22 18.08 -11.78 -28.19
N ALA A 23 17.00 -11.05 -27.92
CA ALA A 23 16.61 -9.89 -28.74
C ALA A 23 17.70 -8.82 -28.74
N LYS A 24 18.01 -8.26 -29.92
CA LYS A 24 18.87 -7.09 -30.06
C LYS A 24 18.01 -5.83 -29.92
N VAL A 25 18.39 -4.95 -29.00
CA VAL A 25 17.74 -3.65 -28.84
C VAL A 25 18.24 -2.73 -29.95
N ASN A 26 17.38 -2.40 -30.91
CA ASN A 26 17.75 -1.55 -32.04
C ASN A 26 17.58 -0.07 -31.70
N LYS A 27 16.48 0.27 -31.02
CA LYS A 27 16.16 1.65 -30.69
C LYS A 27 15.30 1.71 -29.45
N VAL A 28 15.70 2.57 -28.52
CA VAL A 28 14.92 2.89 -27.32
C VAL A 28 14.40 4.29 -27.52
N TRP A 29 13.09 4.44 -27.56
CA TRP A 29 12.46 5.73 -27.52
C TRP A 29 11.82 5.85 -26.15
N GLN A 30 12.18 6.91 -25.42
CA GLN A 30 11.21 7.43 -24.47
C GLN A 30 10.05 7.94 -25.32
N THR A 31 8.97 7.17 -25.36
CA THR A 31 7.66 7.77 -25.65
C THR A 31 7.41 8.66 -24.45
N SER A 32 7.94 9.87 -24.51
CA SER A 32 7.40 11.03 -23.84
C SER A 32 6.03 11.21 -24.45
N ALA A 33 5.05 10.43 -23.99
CA ALA A 33 3.79 11.10 -23.75
C ALA A 33 4.18 12.27 -22.84
N ASP A 34 3.87 13.49 -23.22
CA ASP A 34 3.93 14.67 -22.34
C ASP A 34 2.96 14.44 -21.17
N ASP A 35 3.21 13.41 -20.37
CA ASP A 35 2.56 13.15 -19.12
C ASP A 35 3.13 14.20 -18.20
N VAL A 36 2.49 15.37 -18.21
CA VAL A 36 2.73 16.49 -17.31
C VAL A 36 2.88 15.98 -15.87
N MET A 37 2.12 14.94 -15.51
CA MET A 37 2.21 14.23 -14.23
C MET A 37 3.56 13.55 -13.98
N LEU A 38 4.16 12.89 -14.97
CA LEU A 38 5.49 12.26 -14.84
C LEU A 38 6.58 13.33 -14.69
N ASN A 39 6.53 14.38 -15.51
CA ASN A 39 7.50 15.47 -15.45
C ASN A 39 7.41 16.24 -14.12
N LEU A 40 6.20 16.56 -13.64
CA LEU A 40 5.98 17.18 -12.33
C LEU A 40 6.49 16.29 -11.19
N ARG A 41 6.26 14.98 -11.28
CA ARG A 41 6.73 14.03 -10.27
C ARG A 41 8.25 13.94 -10.23
N ASP A 42 8.89 13.91 -11.38
CA ASP A 42 10.34 13.76 -11.48
C ASP A 42 11.05 15.07 -11.10
N ASP A 43 10.49 16.24 -11.44
CA ASP A 43 10.96 17.55 -10.96
C ASP A 43 10.80 17.68 -9.44
N PHE A 44 9.63 17.31 -8.89
CA PHE A 44 9.41 17.28 -7.44
C PHE A 44 10.44 16.35 -6.75
N GLY A 45 10.72 15.19 -7.33
CA GLY A 45 11.73 14.28 -6.83
C GLY A 45 13.14 14.85 -6.83
N GLN A 46 13.51 15.58 -7.87
CA GLN A 46 14.80 16.28 -7.91
C GLN A 46 14.90 17.35 -6.82
N LYS A 47 13.84 18.12 -6.59
CA LYS A 47 13.80 19.13 -5.52
C LYS A 47 13.96 18.51 -4.14
N VAL A 48 13.28 17.40 -3.87
CA VAL A 48 13.42 16.68 -2.58
C VAL A 48 14.86 16.18 -2.39
N ARG A 49 15.47 15.61 -3.43
CA ARG A 49 16.86 15.09 -3.39
C ARG A 49 17.94 16.16 -3.23
N GLN A 50 17.62 17.44 -3.43
CA GLN A 50 18.56 18.54 -3.17
C GLN A 50 18.73 18.81 -1.67
N PHE A 51 17.76 18.43 -0.84
CA PHE A 51 17.73 18.75 0.58
C PHE A 51 17.69 17.52 1.50
N ILE A 52 17.32 16.36 0.96
CA ILE A 52 17.31 15.07 1.67
C ILE A 52 18.35 14.17 1.00
N ASP A 53 19.22 13.58 1.80
CA ASP A 53 20.29 12.71 1.34
C ASP A 53 19.76 11.31 0.97
N GLU A 54 20.44 10.64 0.04
CA GLU A 54 20.17 9.23 -0.25
C GLU A 54 20.71 8.35 0.91
N PRO A 55 20.03 7.25 1.29
CA PRO A 55 18.89 6.61 0.61
C PRO A 55 17.50 7.09 1.09
N ALA A 56 17.46 8.03 2.05
CA ALA A 56 16.23 8.55 2.65
C ALA A 56 15.33 9.25 1.62
N ALA A 57 15.92 10.05 0.73
CA ALA A 57 15.17 10.74 -0.32
C ALA A 57 14.38 9.78 -1.22
N SER A 58 15.01 8.67 -1.63
CA SER A 58 14.33 7.64 -2.43
C SER A 58 13.24 6.89 -1.67
N LEU A 59 13.40 6.68 -0.35
CA LEU A 59 12.32 6.14 0.50
C LEU A 59 11.14 7.11 0.58
N GLY A 60 11.39 8.40 0.83
CA GLY A 60 10.37 9.45 0.89
C GLY A 60 9.61 9.61 -0.43
N MET A 61 10.34 9.60 -1.56
CA MET A 61 9.75 9.61 -2.89
C MET A 61 8.99 8.32 -3.20
N GLY A 62 9.40 7.17 -2.65
CA GLY A 62 8.62 5.94 -2.67
C GLY A 62 7.22 6.14 -2.05
N PHE A 63 7.15 6.75 -0.86
CA PHE A 63 5.89 6.96 -0.16
C PHE A 63 4.93 7.93 -0.87
N ILE A 64 5.44 9.04 -1.40
CA ILE A 64 4.61 10.09 -2.03
C ILE A 64 4.32 9.77 -3.49
N ALA A 65 5.34 9.39 -4.24
CA ALA A 65 5.29 9.29 -5.70
C ALA A 65 5.27 7.86 -6.23
N GLY A 66 5.43 6.85 -5.36
CA GLY A 66 5.45 5.44 -5.75
C GLY A 66 6.67 5.05 -6.59
N GLN A 67 7.73 5.87 -6.62
CA GLN A 67 8.90 5.64 -7.44
C GLN A 67 9.73 4.45 -6.92
N ARG A 68 9.55 3.27 -7.55
CA ARG A 68 10.38 2.08 -7.28
C ARG A 68 11.78 2.18 -7.88
N ARG A 69 11.92 2.83 -9.04
CA ARG A 69 13.16 2.86 -9.83
C ARG A 69 14.29 3.68 -9.19
N GLY A 70 13.99 4.52 -8.20
CA GLY A 70 14.98 5.33 -7.50
C GLY A 70 15.61 4.64 -6.28
N LEU A 71 15.02 3.55 -5.77
CA LEU A 71 15.50 2.92 -4.54
C LEU A 71 16.84 2.19 -4.78
N PRO A 72 17.88 2.46 -3.98
CA PRO A 72 19.11 1.67 -4.01
C PRO A 72 18.82 0.19 -3.81
N GLU A 73 19.50 -0.70 -4.55
CA GLU A 73 19.22 -2.14 -4.52
C GLU A 73 19.32 -2.72 -3.10
N GLN A 74 20.30 -2.28 -2.31
CA GLN A 74 20.50 -2.71 -0.93
C GLN A 74 19.28 -2.33 -0.05
N LEU A 75 18.75 -1.12 -0.19
CA LEU A 75 17.56 -0.69 0.55
C LEU A 75 16.32 -1.44 0.05
N GLY A 76 16.19 -1.67 -1.26
CA GLY A 76 15.11 -2.47 -1.83
C GLY A 76 15.07 -3.90 -1.29
N GLN A 77 16.23 -4.54 -1.14
CA GLN A 77 16.38 -5.86 -0.52
C GLN A 77 16.07 -5.81 0.98
N ALA A 78 16.62 -4.85 1.73
CA ALA A 78 16.33 -4.67 3.14
C ALA A 78 14.83 -4.49 3.41
N LEU A 79 14.16 -3.66 2.62
CA LEU A 79 12.70 -3.48 2.68
C LEU A 79 11.94 -4.77 2.33
N ARG A 80 12.46 -5.60 1.41
CA ARG A 80 11.84 -6.87 1.03
C ARG A 80 11.94 -7.88 2.17
N ILE A 81 13.12 -7.99 2.77
CA ILE A 81 13.40 -8.85 3.92
C ILE A 81 12.59 -8.40 5.13
N ALA A 82 12.53 -7.10 5.40
CA ALA A 82 11.70 -6.51 6.46
C ALA A 82 10.20 -6.59 6.17
N GLY A 83 9.80 -7.04 4.97
CA GLY A 83 8.40 -7.13 4.56
C GLY A 83 7.71 -5.78 4.39
N LEU A 84 8.45 -4.68 4.20
CA LEU A 84 7.93 -3.31 4.07
C LEU A 84 7.72 -2.85 2.63
N VAL A 85 8.16 -3.61 1.62
CA VAL A 85 8.02 -3.25 0.18
C VAL A 85 6.58 -2.90 -0.20
N HIS A 86 5.60 -3.61 0.35
CA HIS A 86 4.18 -3.38 0.03
C HIS A 86 3.64 -2.05 0.59
N VAL A 87 4.33 -1.47 1.57
CA VAL A 87 3.98 -0.20 2.21
C VAL A 87 4.69 0.98 1.54
N VAL A 88 5.97 0.79 1.21
CA VAL A 88 6.82 1.79 0.55
C VAL A 88 6.31 2.12 -0.86
N VAL A 89 5.74 1.14 -1.55
CA VAL A 89 5.14 1.39 -2.86
C VAL A 89 3.75 1.96 -2.65
N ALA A 90 3.56 3.24 -2.98
CA ALA A 90 2.27 3.97 -3.04
C ALA A 90 1.06 3.05 -2.79
N SER A 91 0.75 2.91 -1.51
CA SER A 91 -0.26 1.97 -1.04
C SER A 91 -1.58 2.70 -0.84
N GLY A 92 -2.70 1.97 -0.90
CA GLY A 92 -4.02 2.56 -0.62
C GLY A 92 -4.13 3.18 0.78
N TYR A 93 -3.25 2.77 1.69
CA TYR A 93 -3.09 3.36 3.01
C TYR A 93 -2.62 4.82 2.94
N ASN A 94 -1.57 5.10 2.15
CA ASN A 94 -1.05 6.45 1.92
C ASN A 94 -2.15 7.40 1.40
N LEU A 95 -2.96 6.92 0.46
CA LEU A 95 -4.10 7.68 -0.07
C LEU A 95 -5.17 7.93 1.00
N THR A 96 -5.50 6.91 1.80
CA THR A 96 -6.51 7.03 2.87
C THR A 96 -6.07 8.00 3.96
N ILE A 97 -4.78 8.01 4.29
CA ILE A 97 -4.17 8.97 5.22
C ILE A 97 -4.34 10.40 4.68
N LEU A 98 -4.00 10.62 3.41
CA LEU A 98 -4.11 11.94 2.78
C LEU A 98 -5.55 12.46 2.85
N VAL A 99 -6.52 11.62 2.52
CA VAL A 99 -7.95 11.95 2.61
C VAL A 99 -8.37 12.24 4.05
N ARG A 100 -7.93 11.44 5.04
CA ARG A 100 -8.21 11.68 6.47
C ARG A 100 -7.62 13.00 6.96
N PHE A 101 -6.42 13.35 6.53
CA PHE A 101 -5.75 14.59 6.87
C PHE A 101 -6.52 15.81 6.37
N VAL A 102 -6.89 15.81 5.08
CA VAL A 102 -7.70 16.87 4.46
C VAL A 102 -9.04 17.01 5.19
N ARG A 103 -9.69 15.88 5.50
CA ARG A 103 -10.92 15.89 6.28
C ARG A 103 -10.72 16.52 7.66
N ARG A 104 -9.65 16.20 8.38
CA ARG A 104 -9.39 16.78 9.71
C ARG A 104 -9.20 18.30 9.67
N LEU A 105 -8.55 18.81 8.63
CA LEU A 105 -8.32 20.25 8.47
C LEU A 105 -9.56 21.00 7.98
N LEU A 106 -10.20 20.52 6.91
CA LEU A 106 -11.25 21.27 6.21
C LEU A 106 -12.67 20.94 6.69
N ALA A 107 -12.90 19.82 7.37
CA ALA A 107 -14.25 19.43 7.78
C ALA A 107 -14.89 20.42 8.78
N LYS A 108 -14.07 21.19 9.50
CA LYS A 108 -14.55 22.25 10.41
C LYS A 108 -14.98 23.52 9.69
N ILE A 109 -14.55 23.71 8.43
CA ILE A 109 -14.83 24.92 7.64
C ILE A 109 -16.04 24.68 6.74
N SER A 110 -15.97 23.67 5.86
CA SER A 110 -17.07 23.33 4.95
C SER A 110 -16.98 21.88 4.48
N ARG A 111 -18.11 21.16 4.57
CA ARG A 111 -18.23 19.77 4.10
C ARG A 111 -18.03 19.66 2.58
N PHE A 112 -18.50 20.64 1.82
CA PHE A 112 -18.38 20.66 0.36
C PHE A 112 -16.93 20.87 -0.09
N GLN A 113 -16.24 21.86 0.49
CA GLN A 113 -14.82 22.11 0.19
C GLN A 113 -13.94 20.91 0.55
N THR A 114 -14.25 20.24 1.68
CA THR A 114 -13.53 19.03 2.09
C THR A 114 -13.62 17.93 1.04
N VAL A 115 -14.82 17.66 0.51
CA VAL A 115 -15.04 16.61 -0.49
C VAL A 115 -14.41 16.97 -1.82
N PHE A 116 -14.54 18.24 -2.24
CA PHE A 116 -13.93 18.71 -3.48
C PHE A 116 -12.40 18.62 -3.45
N VAL A 117 -11.77 19.15 -2.41
CA VAL A 117 -10.31 19.13 -2.23
C VAL A 117 -9.80 17.69 -2.05
N ALA A 118 -10.46 16.87 -1.24
CA ALA A 118 -10.07 15.47 -1.06
C ALA A 118 -10.25 14.65 -2.34
N GLY A 119 -11.32 14.87 -3.10
CA GLY A 119 -11.56 14.23 -4.39
C GLY A 119 -10.50 14.61 -5.43
N LEU A 120 -10.18 15.91 -5.53
CA LEU A 120 -9.12 16.41 -6.40
C LEU A 120 -7.75 15.81 -6.02
N LEU A 121 -7.45 15.73 -4.72
CA LEU A 121 -6.23 15.11 -4.22
C LEU A 121 -6.17 13.61 -4.52
N VAL A 122 -7.28 12.88 -4.41
CA VAL A 122 -7.32 11.46 -4.77
C VAL A 122 -6.99 11.27 -6.25
N ILE A 123 -7.62 12.04 -7.13
CA ILE A 123 -7.39 11.96 -8.57
C ILE A 123 -5.96 12.36 -8.91
N GLY A 124 -5.47 13.47 -8.34
CA GLY A 124 -4.09 13.93 -8.52
C GLY A 124 -3.07 12.92 -8.03
N PHE A 125 -3.26 12.35 -6.85
CA PHE A 125 -2.37 11.34 -6.29
C PHE A 125 -2.32 10.06 -7.13
N ILE A 126 -3.46 9.60 -7.65
CA ILE A 126 -3.51 8.45 -8.57
C ILE A 126 -2.83 8.78 -9.90
N GLY A 127 -2.98 10.01 -10.41
CA GLY A 127 -2.29 10.49 -11.61
C GLY A 127 -0.77 10.48 -11.44
N VAL A 128 -0.26 10.98 -10.31
CA VAL A 128 1.18 11.06 -10.01
C VAL A 128 1.79 9.67 -9.73
N THR A 129 1.11 8.85 -8.93
CA THR A 129 1.63 7.53 -8.52
C THR A 129 1.46 6.44 -9.60
N GLY A 130 0.58 6.69 -10.58
CA GLY A 130 0.27 5.79 -11.68
C GLY A 130 -0.91 4.86 -11.40
N LEU A 131 -1.53 4.39 -12.48
CA LEU A 131 -2.75 3.57 -12.48
C LEU A 131 -2.48 2.10 -12.10
N SER A 132 -1.88 1.86 -10.94
CA SER A 132 -1.75 0.50 -10.42
C SER A 132 -3.12 -0.02 -9.94
N PRO A 133 -3.42 -1.32 -10.07
CA PRO A 133 -4.73 -1.87 -9.66
C PRO A 133 -5.04 -1.66 -8.18
N SER A 134 -4.02 -1.67 -7.33
CA SER A 134 -4.16 -1.37 -5.90
C SER A 134 -4.58 0.08 -5.64
N MET A 135 -4.01 1.02 -6.41
CA MET A 135 -4.33 2.45 -6.33
C MET A 135 -5.73 2.78 -6.88
N MET A 136 -6.13 2.15 -7.98
CA MET A 136 -7.48 2.31 -8.52
C MET A 136 -8.56 1.90 -7.51
N ARG A 137 -8.39 0.75 -6.86
CA ARG A 137 -9.31 0.32 -5.78
C ARG A 137 -9.29 1.29 -4.60
N ALA A 138 -8.11 1.69 -4.14
CA ALA A 138 -7.99 2.63 -3.03
C ALA A 138 -8.70 3.96 -3.34
N GLY A 139 -8.56 4.46 -4.57
CA GLY A 139 -9.28 5.62 -5.08
C GLY A 139 -10.79 5.45 -5.05
N LEU A 140 -11.30 4.32 -5.54
CA LEU A 140 -12.74 4.02 -5.52
C LEU A 140 -13.28 3.94 -4.09
N VAL A 141 -12.60 3.22 -3.19
CA VAL A 141 -13.03 3.10 -1.79
C VAL A 141 -12.97 4.46 -1.09
N ALA A 142 -11.90 5.24 -1.28
CA ALA A 142 -11.78 6.58 -0.71
C ALA A 142 -12.85 7.54 -1.26
N GLY A 143 -13.12 7.50 -2.56
CA GLY A 143 -14.16 8.30 -3.22
C GLY A 143 -15.56 7.95 -2.71
N MET A 144 -15.90 6.66 -2.67
CA MET A 144 -17.16 6.20 -2.11
C MET A 144 -17.31 6.58 -0.63
N ALA A 145 -16.23 6.51 0.16
CA ALA A 145 -16.23 6.89 1.57
C ALA A 145 -16.41 8.40 1.77
N LEU A 146 -15.85 9.22 0.87
CA LEU A 146 -16.05 10.67 0.86
C LEU A 146 -17.51 11.02 0.54
N VAL A 147 -18.09 10.39 -0.48
CA VAL A 147 -19.49 10.57 -0.88
C VAL A 147 -20.44 10.13 0.25
N ALA A 148 -20.19 8.96 0.84
CA ALA A 148 -20.90 8.45 2.00
C ALA A 148 -20.93 9.47 3.15
N TRP A 149 -19.76 9.99 3.50
CA TRP A 149 -19.61 10.97 4.56
C TRP A 149 -20.32 12.29 4.23
N TYR A 150 -20.26 12.77 2.98
CA TYR A 150 -20.94 13.99 2.55
C TYR A 150 -22.45 13.91 2.76
N PHE A 151 -23.06 12.79 2.36
CA PHE A 151 -24.50 12.54 2.51
C PHE A 151 -24.89 12.07 3.93
N GLY A 152 -23.94 11.99 4.87
CA GLY A 152 -24.19 11.53 6.24
C GLY A 152 -24.62 10.06 6.34
N ARG A 153 -24.37 9.25 5.30
CA ARG A 153 -24.74 7.83 5.27
C ARG A 153 -23.56 6.98 5.70
N LYS A 154 -23.79 6.07 6.65
CA LYS A 154 -22.82 5.02 7.00
C LYS A 154 -23.00 3.87 6.00
N PHE A 155 -22.02 3.63 5.13
CA PHE A 155 -22.01 2.41 4.33
C PHE A 155 -21.44 1.27 5.15
N HIS A 156 -22.06 0.09 5.02
CA HIS A 156 -21.49 -1.10 5.61
C HIS A 156 -20.17 -1.42 4.88
N PRO A 157 -19.05 -1.59 5.61
CA PRO A 157 -17.73 -1.82 5.00
C PRO A 157 -17.70 -3.00 4.02
N ALA A 158 -18.42 -4.09 4.31
CA ALA A 158 -18.58 -5.24 3.41
C ALA A 158 -19.19 -4.89 2.05
N THR A 159 -20.22 -4.04 2.02
CA THR A 159 -20.85 -3.61 0.77
C THR A 159 -19.90 -2.76 -0.07
N MET A 160 -19.09 -1.90 0.57
CA MET A 160 -18.11 -1.08 -0.14
C MET A 160 -17.05 -1.92 -0.84
N ILE A 161 -16.58 -2.99 -0.20
CA ILE A 161 -15.61 -3.91 -0.82
C ILE A 161 -16.24 -4.68 -1.96
N LEU A 162 -17.45 -5.22 -1.78
CA LEU A 162 -18.12 -5.99 -2.82
C LEU A 162 -18.38 -5.13 -4.05
N ILE A 163 -18.81 -3.88 -3.85
CA ILE A 163 -18.96 -2.90 -4.93
C ILE A 163 -17.59 -2.59 -5.56
N ALA A 164 -16.54 -2.35 -4.76
CA ALA A 164 -15.20 -2.10 -5.31
C ALA A 164 -14.65 -3.30 -6.08
N ALA A 165 -14.87 -4.52 -5.61
CA ALA A 165 -14.49 -5.77 -6.26
C ALA A 165 -15.25 -5.95 -7.58
N ALA A 166 -16.57 -5.73 -7.58
CA ALA A 166 -17.41 -5.81 -8.76
C ALA A 166 -17.00 -4.77 -9.80
N LEU A 167 -16.85 -3.50 -9.42
CA LEU A 167 -16.46 -2.43 -10.34
C LEU A 167 -15.05 -2.63 -10.90
N THR A 168 -14.08 -2.99 -10.07
CA THR A 168 -12.70 -3.22 -10.54
C THR A 168 -12.57 -4.49 -11.38
N GLY A 169 -13.31 -5.55 -11.04
CA GLY A 169 -13.37 -6.79 -11.81
C GLY A 169 -14.07 -6.62 -13.16
N LEU A 170 -15.16 -5.84 -13.21
CA LEU A 170 -15.85 -5.52 -14.46
C LEU A 170 -15.01 -4.63 -15.38
N ALA A 171 -14.29 -3.66 -14.82
CA ALA A 171 -13.45 -2.76 -15.62
C ALA A 171 -12.30 -3.51 -16.32
N LYS A 172 -11.65 -4.45 -15.63
CA LYS A 172 -10.61 -5.32 -16.20
C LYS A 172 -10.65 -6.71 -15.55
N PRO A 173 -11.26 -7.71 -16.23
CA PRO A 173 -11.35 -9.07 -15.71
C PRO A 173 -10.00 -9.73 -15.42
N SER A 174 -8.94 -9.29 -16.10
CA SER A 174 -7.57 -9.76 -15.89
C SER A 174 -7.01 -9.45 -14.50
N TYR A 175 -7.57 -8.47 -13.76
CA TYR A 175 -7.13 -8.15 -12.41
C TYR A 175 -7.46 -9.23 -11.39
N VAL A 176 -8.56 -9.96 -11.58
CA VAL A 176 -9.00 -11.02 -10.65
C VAL A 176 -8.02 -12.19 -10.66
N TRP A 177 -7.49 -12.53 -11.83
CA TRP A 177 -6.67 -13.73 -12.05
C TRP A 177 -5.16 -13.45 -12.10
N GLY A 178 -4.75 -12.27 -12.57
CA GLY A 178 -3.34 -11.98 -12.87
C GLY A 178 -2.67 -10.97 -11.95
N ASN A 179 -3.39 -10.34 -11.01
CA ASN A 179 -2.81 -9.30 -10.16
C ASN A 179 -2.81 -9.64 -8.66
N LEU A 180 -1.66 -10.11 -8.17
CA LEU A 180 -1.43 -10.43 -6.76
C LEU A 180 -1.69 -9.23 -5.83
N GLY A 181 -1.40 -7.99 -6.26
CA GLY A 181 -1.65 -6.79 -5.46
C GLY A 181 -3.14 -6.47 -5.27
N TRP A 182 -3.97 -6.83 -6.24
CA TRP A 182 -5.43 -6.80 -6.09
C TRP A 182 -5.85 -7.80 -5.01
N GLN A 183 -5.47 -9.07 -5.17
CA GLN A 183 -5.82 -10.17 -4.26
C GLN A 183 -5.38 -9.90 -2.81
N LEU A 184 -4.11 -9.54 -2.61
CA LEU A 184 -3.54 -9.29 -1.28
C LEU A 184 -4.27 -8.20 -0.51
N SER A 185 -4.71 -7.12 -1.18
CA SER A 185 -5.40 -6.07 -0.45
C SER A 185 -6.90 -6.34 -0.22
N PHE A 186 -7.56 -7.15 -1.07
CA PHE A 186 -8.90 -7.66 -0.70
C PHE A 186 -8.83 -8.62 0.48
N LEU A 187 -7.82 -9.50 0.51
CA LEU A 187 -7.56 -10.40 1.63
C LEU A 187 -7.24 -9.64 2.92
N SER A 188 -6.32 -8.68 2.88
CA SER A 188 -5.99 -7.82 4.02
C SER A 188 -7.25 -7.15 4.61
N PHE A 189 -8.09 -6.57 3.76
CA PHE A 189 -9.32 -5.91 4.22
C PHE A 189 -10.35 -6.92 4.76
N ALA A 190 -10.49 -8.09 4.14
CA ALA A 190 -11.34 -9.16 4.65
C ALA A 190 -10.87 -9.63 6.04
N GLY A 191 -9.55 -9.74 6.25
CA GLY A 191 -8.94 -10.01 7.55
C GLY A 191 -9.31 -8.96 8.59
N VAL A 192 -9.13 -7.68 8.29
CA VAL A 192 -9.48 -6.57 9.19
C VAL A 192 -10.98 -6.57 9.53
N MET A 193 -11.87 -6.79 8.56
CA MET A 193 -13.31 -6.74 8.83
C MET A 193 -13.88 -7.96 9.54
N ILE A 194 -13.37 -9.15 9.24
CA ILE A 194 -13.95 -10.40 9.74
C ILE A 194 -13.14 -10.87 10.94
N LEU A 195 -11.83 -11.01 10.77
CA LEU A 195 -10.97 -11.64 11.76
C LEU A 195 -10.67 -10.68 12.93
N ALA A 196 -10.46 -9.38 12.70
CA ALA A 196 -10.17 -8.44 13.78
C ALA A 196 -11.28 -8.32 14.84
N PRO A 197 -12.58 -8.11 14.49
CA PRO A 197 -13.63 -8.04 15.51
C PRO A 197 -13.87 -9.39 16.20
N LEU A 198 -13.67 -10.52 15.50
CA LEU A 198 -13.78 -11.85 16.08
C LEU A 198 -12.67 -12.11 17.12
N LEU A 199 -11.42 -11.80 16.79
CA LEU A 199 -10.28 -11.92 17.72
C LEU A 199 -10.43 -10.98 18.92
N GLN A 200 -10.86 -9.73 18.66
CA GLN A 200 -11.12 -8.73 19.69
C GLN A 200 -12.11 -9.23 20.74
N ASN A 201 -13.25 -9.77 20.29
CA ASN A 201 -14.30 -10.25 21.18
C ASN A 201 -13.96 -11.59 21.84
N TYR A 202 -13.22 -12.46 21.16
CA TYR A 202 -12.78 -13.73 21.74
C TYR A 202 -11.77 -13.52 22.89
N PHE A 203 -10.71 -12.74 22.65
CA PHE A 203 -9.64 -12.60 23.63
C PHE A 203 -9.96 -11.64 24.77
N PHE A 204 -10.84 -10.65 24.56
CA PHE A 204 -11.09 -9.65 25.60
C PHE A 204 -12.55 -9.21 25.72
N GLY A 205 -13.48 -9.99 25.15
CA GLY A 205 -14.91 -9.77 25.27
C GLY A 205 -15.42 -8.46 24.64
N ALA A 206 -16.57 -8.00 25.12
CA ALA A 206 -17.29 -6.85 24.59
C ALA A 206 -16.65 -5.48 24.91
N LYS A 207 -15.45 -5.45 25.49
CA LYS A 207 -14.76 -4.18 25.80
C LYS A 207 -14.31 -3.50 24.50
N LYS A 208 -14.64 -2.21 24.36
CA LYS A 208 -14.15 -1.38 23.25
C LYS A 208 -12.61 -1.41 23.25
N PRO A 209 -11.95 -1.72 22.12
CA PRO A 209 -10.49 -1.65 22.05
C PRO A 209 -10.05 -0.20 22.28
N GLY A 210 -9.00 0.00 23.05
CA GLY A 210 -8.25 1.26 22.98
C GLY A 210 -7.54 1.37 21.62
N ASN A 211 -7.17 2.58 21.20
CA ASN A 211 -6.60 2.86 19.88
C ASN A 211 -5.43 1.94 19.50
N ILE A 212 -4.50 1.69 20.43
CA ILE A 212 -3.32 0.83 20.18
C ILE A 212 -3.75 -0.62 19.92
N ARG A 213 -4.68 -1.12 20.73
CA ARG A 213 -5.17 -2.50 20.62
C ARG A 213 -5.94 -2.72 19.31
N GLN A 214 -6.72 -1.73 18.88
CA GLN A 214 -7.38 -1.77 17.59
C GLN A 214 -6.36 -1.87 16.46
N ILE A 215 -5.35 -0.98 16.44
CA ILE A 215 -4.31 -0.97 15.40
C ILE A 215 -3.57 -2.31 15.34
N ILE A 216 -3.17 -2.87 16.50
CA ILE A 216 -2.47 -4.16 16.56
C ILE A 216 -3.39 -5.29 16.06
N GLY A 217 -4.64 -5.32 16.52
CA GLY A 217 -5.61 -6.34 16.13
C GLY A 217 -5.93 -6.32 14.63
N GLU A 218 -6.11 -5.13 14.06
CA GLU A 218 -6.33 -4.93 12.62
C GLU A 218 -5.10 -5.35 11.81
N THR A 219 -3.90 -4.95 12.23
CA THR A 219 -2.63 -5.29 11.54
C THR A 219 -2.37 -6.79 11.57
N PHE A 220 -2.54 -7.43 12.73
CA PHE A 220 -2.36 -8.87 12.89
C PHE A 220 -3.36 -9.66 12.04
N SER A 221 -4.62 -9.22 12.03
CA SER A 221 -5.68 -9.85 11.24
C SER A 221 -5.45 -9.72 9.74
N ALA A 222 -4.99 -8.54 9.29
CA ALA A 222 -4.58 -8.32 7.92
C ALA A 222 -3.44 -9.26 7.51
N GLN A 223 -2.41 -9.39 8.35
CA GLN A 223 -1.24 -10.22 8.07
C GLN A 223 -1.57 -11.71 8.02
N ILE A 224 -2.34 -12.24 8.97
CA ILE A 224 -2.77 -13.65 8.96
C ILE A 224 -3.45 -14.00 7.64
N MET A 225 -4.29 -13.10 7.12
CA MET A 225 -5.05 -13.34 5.90
C MET A 225 -4.20 -13.25 4.62
N THR A 226 -3.09 -12.50 4.64
CA THR A 226 -2.21 -12.30 3.48
C THR A 226 -1.01 -13.23 3.44
N ILE A 227 -0.51 -13.70 4.59
CA ILE A 227 0.65 -14.59 4.71
C ILE A 227 0.57 -15.83 3.78
N PRO A 228 -0.54 -16.59 3.73
CA PRO A 228 -0.61 -17.79 2.87
C PRO A 228 -0.37 -17.46 1.39
N LEU A 229 -0.99 -16.40 0.89
CA LEU A 229 -0.82 -15.96 -0.50
C LEU A 229 0.59 -15.39 -0.75
N ILE A 230 1.17 -14.67 0.22
CA ILE A 230 2.55 -14.17 0.10
C ILE A 230 3.53 -15.33 0.00
N MET A 231 3.38 -16.35 0.84
CA MET A 231 4.27 -17.52 0.80
C MET A 231 4.10 -18.30 -0.50
N TYR A 232 2.87 -18.51 -0.98
CA TYR A 232 2.64 -19.17 -2.28
C TYR A 232 3.19 -18.37 -3.47
N ALA A 233 2.99 -17.05 -3.48
CA ALA A 233 3.32 -16.23 -4.64
C ALA A 233 4.79 -15.81 -4.71
N PHE A 234 5.40 -15.56 -3.55
CA PHE A 234 6.77 -15.06 -3.48
C PHE A 234 7.76 -16.12 -3.00
N GLY A 235 7.30 -17.19 -2.34
CA GLY A 235 8.17 -18.24 -1.79
C GLY A 235 8.85 -17.82 -0.48
N THR A 236 8.30 -16.83 0.23
CA THR A 236 9.02 -16.14 1.31
C THR A 236 8.13 -15.82 2.50
N LEU A 237 8.66 -15.96 3.71
CA LEU A 237 8.05 -15.49 4.94
C LEU A 237 9.02 -14.54 5.67
N SER A 238 8.60 -13.30 5.87
CA SER A 238 9.33 -12.33 6.70
C SER A 238 8.84 -12.42 8.14
N THR A 239 9.69 -12.91 9.04
CA THR A 239 9.37 -13.07 10.47
C THR A 239 9.38 -11.73 11.20
N VAL A 240 10.22 -10.80 10.74
CA VAL A 240 10.36 -9.45 11.28
C VAL A 240 9.29 -8.48 10.77
N SER A 241 8.46 -8.88 9.79
CA SER A 241 7.48 -7.98 9.17
C SER A 241 6.50 -7.37 10.17
N LEU A 242 6.06 -8.12 11.19
CA LEU A 242 5.18 -7.57 12.23
C LEU A 242 5.87 -6.45 13.01
N LEU A 243 7.10 -6.70 13.47
CA LEU A 243 7.86 -5.73 14.24
C LEU A 243 8.20 -4.49 13.40
N ALA A 244 8.64 -4.69 12.15
CA ALA A 244 8.93 -3.62 11.21
C ALA A 244 7.69 -2.75 10.96
N ASN A 245 6.52 -3.36 10.75
CA ASN A 245 5.27 -2.65 10.54
C ASN A 245 4.85 -1.83 11.76
N VAL A 246 4.98 -2.36 12.97
CA VAL A 246 4.65 -1.63 14.21
C VAL A 246 5.54 -0.40 14.40
N LEU A 247 6.83 -0.50 14.07
CA LEU A 247 7.79 0.60 14.22
C LEU A 247 7.68 1.65 13.11
N VAL A 248 7.43 1.21 11.87
CA VAL A 248 7.47 2.10 10.69
C VAL A 248 6.09 2.67 10.35
N LEU A 249 5.01 1.86 10.31
CA LEU A 249 3.69 2.31 9.81
C LEU A 249 3.15 3.57 10.49
N PRO A 250 3.19 3.73 11.84
CA PRO A 250 2.65 4.91 12.50
C PRO A 250 3.37 6.20 12.11
N LEU A 251 4.62 6.10 11.67
CA LEU A 251 5.47 7.23 11.32
C LEU A 251 5.33 7.63 9.83
N ILE A 252 4.78 6.77 8.98
CA ILE A 252 4.61 7.05 7.54
C ILE A 252 3.77 8.31 7.26
N PRO A 253 2.60 8.53 7.92
CA PRO A 253 1.85 9.77 7.74
C PRO A 253 2.70 11.03 7.97
N LEU A 254 3.53 11.00 9.02
CA LEU A 254 4.39 12.11 9.39
C LEU A 254 5.52 12.27 8.37
N ALA A 255 6.15 11.17 7.95
CA ALA A 255 7.20 11.20 6.93
C ALA A 255 6.67 11.73 5.58
N MET A 256 5.50 11.26 5.14
CA MET A 256 4.86 11.77 3.91
C MET A 256 4.60 13.27 3.98
N LEU A 257 4.08 13.76 5.10
CA LEU A 257 3.82 15.19 5.29
C LEU A 257 5.12 16.01 5.27
N LEU A 258 6.13 15.59 6.01
CA LEU A 258 7.40 16.30 6.13
C LEU A 258 8.15 16.33 4.79
N VAL A 259 8.18 15.23 4.05
CA VAL A 259 8.78 15.17 2.71
C VAL A 259 7.99 16.04 1.73
N PHE A 260 6.66 16.04 1.81
CA PHE A 260 5.83 16.91 0.98
C PHE A 260 6.09 18.39 1.26
N LEU A 261 6.17 18.79 2.53
CA LEU A 261 6.49 20.15 2.94
C LEU A 261 7.91 20.55 2.53
N THR A 262 8.87 19.64 2.60
CA THR A 262 10.25 19.86 2.15
C THR A 262 10.28 20.12 0.64
N GLY A 263 9.59 19.30 -0.15
CA GLY A 263 9.47 19.51 -1.60
C GLY A 263 8.79 20.83 -1.94
N LEU A 264 7.72 21.21 -1.24
CA LEU A 264 7.04 22.49 -1.45
C LEU A 264 7.93 23.69 -1.06
N ALA A 265 8.63 23.60 0.08
CA ALA A 265 9.56 24.62 0.54
C ALA A 265 10.75 24.77 -0.42
N ALA A 266 11.19 23.70 -1.08
CA ALA A 266 12.24 23.76 -2.09
C ALA A 266 11.87 24.61 -3.32
N TYR A 267 10.57 24.73 -3.64
CA TYR A 267 10.09 25.65 -4.69
C TYR A 267 10.00 27.10 -4.25
N VAL A 268 9.60 27.36 -2.99
CA VAL A 268 9.23 28.71 -2.52
C VAL A 268 10.35 29.40 -1.75
N LEU A 269 11.02 28.65 -0.87
CA LEU A 269 11.94 29.19 0.15
C LEU A 269 13.42 28.97 -0.19
N GLY A 270 13.73 28.20 -1.23
CA GLY A 270 15.10 27.93 -1.66
C GLY A 270 15.94 27.29 -0.52
N PRO A 271 17.10 27.86 -0.13
CA PRO A 271 17.97 27.28 0.90
C PRO A 271 17.31 27.05 2.27
N LEU A 272 16.30 27.85 2.62
CA LEU A 272 15.56 27.71 3.87
C LEU A 272 14.75 26.40 3.94
N ALA A 273 14.54 25.71 2.81
CA ALA A 273 13.96 24.38 2.78
C ALA A 273 14.78 23.36 3.59
N ALA A 274 16.09 23.59 3.78
CA ALA A 274 16.95 22.73 4.61
C ALA A 274 16.45 22.60 6.06
N LEU A 275 15.82 23.65 6.62
CA LEU A 275 15.26 23.60 7.97
C LEU A 275 14.08 22.63 8.08
N LEU A 276 13.26 22.54 7.03
CA LEU A 276 12.15 21.59 6.93
C LEU A 276 12.63 20.18 6.50
N ALA A 277 13.74 20.13 5.78
CA ALA A 277 14.37 18.87 5.38
C ALA A 277 14.99 18.13 6.57
N TRP A 278 15.58 18.82 7.54
CA TRP A 278 16.22 18.19 8.70
C TRP A 278 15.32 17.19 9.48
N PRO A 279 14.09 17.53 9.90
CA PRO A 279 13.21 16.56 10.56
C PRO A 279 12.76 15.44 9.61
N SER A 280 12.59 15.75 8.31
CA SER A 280 12.28 14.73 7.29
C SER A 280 13.40 13.70 7.17
N GLN A 281 14.65 14.17 7.08
CA GLN A 281 15.85 13.36 6.99
C GLN A 281 15.95 12.42 8.20
N LYS A 282 15.88 12.96 9.42
CA LYS A 282 16.02 12.14 10.65
C LYS A 282 14.95 11.07 10.78
N LEU A 283 13.71 11.39 10.38
CA LEU A 283 12.62 10.41 10.42
C LEU A 283 12.82 9.29 9.38
N LEU A 284 13.25 9.65 8.17
CA LEU A 284 13.51 8.69 7.11
C LEU A 284 14.76 7.84 7.41
N ASP A 285 15.83 8.44 7.94
CA ASP A 285 17.02 7.73 8.41
C ASP A 285 16.66 6.69 9.48
N TYR A 286 15.77 7.04 10.42
CA TYR A 286 15.26 6.09 11.39
C TYR A 286 14.54 4.91 10.73
N MET A 287 13.66 5.16 9.75
CA MET A 287 12.96 4.10 9.02
C MET A 287 13.92 3.21 8.22
N VAL A 288 14.93 3.81 7.58
CA VAL A 288 15.99 3.09 6.86
C VAL A 288 16.76 2.22 7.83
N MET A 289 17.22 2.78 8.96
CA MET A 289 17.94 2.06 10.01
C MET A 289 17.13 0.87 10.53
N VAL A 290 15.84 1.08 10.86
CA VAL A 290 14.98 -0.03 11.31
C VAL A 290 14.88 -1.13 10.25
N ALA A 291 14.75 -0.76 8.97
CA ALA A 291 14.68 -1.74 7.89
C ALA A 291 16.01 -2.50 7.69
N THR A 292 17.15 -1.83 7.76
CA THR A 292 18.48 -2.45 7.61
C THR A 292 18.86 -3.31 8.80
N GLU A 293 18.62 -2.84 10.03
CA GLU A 293 18.90 -3.60 11.25
C GLU A 293 18.03 -4.86 11.32
N LEU A 294 16.71 -4.75 11.08
CA LEU A 294 15.82 -5.91 11.12
C LEU A 294 16.09 -6.92 9.99
N SER A 295 16.64 -6.47 8.86
CA SER A 295 16.99 -7.37 7.76
C SER A 295 18.37 -8.03 7.89
N SER A 296 19.22 -7.53 8.80
CA SER A 296 20.55 -8.10 9.05
C SER A 296 20.50 -9.46 9.76
N PHE A 297 19.40 -9.77 10.46
CA PHE A 297 19.27 -11.04 11.18
C PHE A 297 19.04 -12.22 10.23
N GLU A 298 19.77 -13.32 10.42
CA GLU A 298 19.65 -14.52 9.57
C GLU A 298 18.24 -15.13 9.57
N TRP A 299 17.52 -15.02 10.68
CA TRP A 299 16.14 -15.53 10.83
C TRP A 299 15.06 -14.55 10.36
N SER A 300 15.45 -13.38 9.83
CA SER A 300 14.51 -12.36 9.36
C SER A 300 13.66 -12.81 8.17
N TYR A 301 14.16 -13.79 7.42
CA TYR A 301 13.58 -14.27 6.18
C TYR A 301 13.71 -15.78 6.07
N LEU A 302 12.59 -16.44 5.79
CA LEU A 302 12.52 -17.86 5.54
C LEU A 302 12.05 -18.08 4.11
N GLU A 303 12.83 -18.80 3.31
CA GLU A 303 12.37 -19.32 2.02
C GLU A 303 11.46 -20.51 2.27
N VAL A 304 10.23 -20.42 1.78
CA VAL A 304 9.22 -21.46 1.94
C VAL A 304 8.56 -21.69 0.59
N ASP A 305 8.76 -22.87 0.02
CA ASP A 305 8.04 -23.29 -1.17
C ASP A 305 6.74 -24.01 -0.77
N ILE A 306 5.60 -23.41 -1.13
CA ILE A 306 4.29 -23.90 -0.75
C ILE A 306 3.50 -24.22 -2.01
N GLY A 307 3.15 -25.49 -2.20
CA GLY A 307 2.26 -25.92 -3.27
C GLY A 307 0.81 -25.45 -3.06
N LEU A 308 0.02 -25.46 -4.14
CA LEU A 308 -1.40 -25.06 -4.12
C LEU A 308 -2.23 -25.80 -3.04
N GLY A 309 -1.92 -27.07 -2.78
CA GLY A 309 -2.61 -27.87 -1.77
C GLY A 309 -2.45 -27.31 -0.34
N TRP A 310 -1.24 -26.88 0.01
CA TRP A 310 -0.97 -26.25 1.30
C TRP A 310 -1.61 -24.86 1.41
N LEU A 311 -1.60 -24.07 0.33
CA LEU A 311 -2.33 -22.80 0.27
C LEU A 311 -3.81 -22.99 0.60
N LEU A 312 -4.46 -23.97 -0.04
CA LEU A 312 -5.87 -24.29 0.20
C LEU A 312 -6.10 -24.80 1.63
N ALA A 313 -5.21 -25.64 2.15
CA ALA A 313 -5.28 -26.13 3.53
C ALA A 313 -5.17 -24.99 4.56
N MET A 314 -4.25 -24.04 4.34
CA MET A 314 -4.11 -22.85 5.20
C MET A 314 -5.38 -22.00 5.19
N TYR A 315 -5.94 -21.71 4.00
CA TYR A 315 -7.19 -20.93 3.92
C TYR A 315 -8.39 -21.69 4.51
N ALA A 316 -8.46 -23.01 4.34
CA ALA A 316 -9.48 -23.83 4.99
C ALA A 316 -9.34 -23.79 6.53
N GLY A 317 -8.12 -23.84 7.04
CA GLY A 317 -7.82 -23.67 8.47
C GLY A 317 -8.24 -22.29 8.98
N LEU A 318 -7.91 -21.22 8.27
CA LEU A 318 -8.34 -19.85 8.60
C LEU A 318 -9.86 -19.71 8.61
N LEU A 319 -10.55 -20.33 7.64
CA LEU A 319 -12.01 -20.35 7.58
C LEU A 319 -12.60 -21.11 8.79
N ALA A 320 -12.04 -22.26 9.13
CA ALA A 320 -12.46 -23.05 10.28
C ALA A 320 -12.28 -22.27 11.60
N VAL A 321 -11.14 -21.59 11.77
CA VAL A 321 -10.88 -20.71 12.91
C VAL A 321 -11.88 -19.56 12.96
N ALA A 322 -12.14 -18.88 11.83
CA ALA A 322 -13.12 -17.80 11.78
C ALA A 322 -14.54 -18.28 12.13
N LEU A 323 -14.94 -19.47 11.66
CA LEU A 323 -16.23 -20.09 11.99
C LEU A 323 -16.32 -20.49 13.47
N TYR A 324 -15.25 -21.06 14.02
CA TYR A 324 -15.16 -21.39 15.45
C TYR A 324 -15.28 -20.12 16.31
N LEU A 325 -14.50 -19.08 16.00
CA LEU A 325 -14.54 -17.80 16.71
C LEU A 325 -15.91 -17.17 16.62
N LYS A 326 -16.57 -17.21 15.45
CA LYS A 326 -17.95 -16.71 15.27
C LYS A 326 -18.94 -17.47 16.15
N ARG A 327 -18.83 -18.80 16.24
CA ARG A 327 -19.69 -19.62 17.12
C ARG A 327 -19.44 -19.33 18.59
N ALA A 328 -18.17 -19.23 19.00
CA ALA A 328 -17.78 -18.99 20.38
C ALA A 328 -18.19 -17.59 20.87
N THR A 329 -18.08 -16.58 20.01
CA THR A 329 -18.36 -15.18 20.36
C THR A 329 -19.80 -14.76 20.15
N LYS A 330 -20.62 -15.55 19.44
CA LYS A 330 -22.00 -15.22 19.01
C LYS A 330 -22.14 -13.83 18.38
N LEU A 331 -21.06 -13.28 17.83
CA LEU A 331 -21.00 -11.89 17.42
C LEU A 331 -21.67 -11.71 16.05
N ASN A 332 -22.62 -10.78 15.99
CA ASN A 332 -23.21 -10.36 14.71
C ASN A 332 -22.26 -9.40 14.00
N LEU A 333 -21.60 -9.90 12.96
CA LEU A 333 -20.72 -9.11 12.09
C LEU A 333 -21.44 -7.93 11.39
N ARG A 334 -22.78 -7.92 11.41
CA ARG A 334 -23.61 -6.81 10.92
C ARG A 334 -23.50 -5.55 11.80
N ASP A 335 -23.23 -5.71 13.09
CA ASP A 335 -23.26 -4.62 14.07
C ASP A 335 -21.86 -4.05 14.35
N SER A 336 -20.80 -4.75 13.91
CA SER A 336 -19.41 -4.30 14.02
C SER A 336 -19.06 -3.32 12.88
N SER A 337 -19.59 -2.10 12.98
CA SER A 337 -19.15 -0.96 12.16
C SER A 337 -17.79 -0.47 12.66
N ILE A 338 -16.69 -0.93 12.04
CA ILE A 338 -15.31 -0.54 12.38
C ILE A 338 -14.98 0.90 11.90
N ILE A 339 -15.87 1.55 11.16
CA ILE A 339 -15.67 2.93 10.71
C ILE A 339 -16.36 3.89 11.69
N GLU A 340 -15.64 4.30 12.73
CA GLU A 340 -15.79 5.62 13.36
C GLU A 340 -14.66 6.55 12.93
#